data_AF-A0A3B9LFL1-F1
#
_entry.id   AF-A0A3B9LFL1-F1
#
_cell.length_a   1.000
_cell.length_b   1.000
_cell.length_c   1.000
_cell.angle_alpha   90.00
_cell.angle_beta   90.00
_cell.angle_gamma   90.00
#
_symmetry.space_group_name_H-M   'P 1'
#
loop_
_entity.id
_entity.type
_entity.pdbx_description
1 polymer ?
#
loop_
_entity_poly.entity_id
_entity_poly.type
_entity_poly.pdbx_seq_one_letter_code
_entity_poly.pdbx_strand_id
1 'polypeptide(L)'
;KFQPEDASLFSDCDVLLDAHHAELRGGTGLTCDWSAARATLPFARFLLLSGGLNPQNVGDAIAAVSPHAVDVCSGVESAPGVKDYRAIEKFIAAARTAELLIDPAA
;
A
#
# COMPACT_ATOMS: atom_id res chain seq x y z
N LYS A 1 2.38 13.13 -15.14
CA LYS A 1 2.38 11.68 -14.84
C LYS A 1 3.44 11.45 -13.78
N PHE A 2 3.13 10.73 -12.71
CA PHE A 2 4.08 10.43 -11.64
C PHE A 2 5.31 9.69 -12.21
N GLN A 3 6.51 10.09 -11.78
CA GLN A 3 7.76 9.37 -12.03
C GLN A 3 8.37 8.94 -10.68
N PRO A 4 8.83 7.68 -10.53
CA PRO A 4 9.41 7.18 -9.28
C PRO A 4 10.54 8.05 -8.71
N GLU A 5 11.39 8.62 -9.57
CA GLU A 5 12.51 9.47 -9.19
C GLU A 5 12.09 10.80 -8.56
N ASP A 6 10.85 11.26 -8.78
CA ASP A 6 10.33 12.50 -8.18
C ASP A 6 10.29 12.41 -6.64
N ALA A 7 10.26 11.20 -6.07
CA ALA A 7 10.36 10.99 -4.62
C ALA A 7 11.68 11.55 -4.04
N SER A 8 12.77 11.56 -4.83
CA SER A 8 14.07 12.08 -4.38
C SER A 8 14.06 13.58 -4.09
N LEU A 9 13.09 14.32 -4.64
CA LEU A 9 12.89 15.75 -4.36
C LEU A 9 12.47 15.99 -2.90
N PHE A 10 11.98 14.96 -2.22
CA PHE A 10 11.51 15.00 -0.84
C PHE A 10 12.31 14.07 0.07
N SER A 11 13.65 14.10 -0.05
CA SER A 11 14.56 13.18 0.65
C SER A 11 14.46 13.17 2.19
N ASP A 12 13.93 14.23 2.80
CA ASP A 12 13.69 14.32 4.25
C ASP A 12 12.29 13.84 4.67
N CYS A 13 11.45 13.38 3.73
CA CYS A 13 10.08 12.95 3.97
C CYS A 13 9.91 11.44 3.75
N ASP A 14 8.91 10.88 4.45
CA ASP A 14 8.38 9.56 4.13
C ASP A 14 7.36 9.70 2.97
N VAL A 15 7.29 8.69 2.10
CA VAL A 15 6.47 8.73 0.88
C VAL A 15 5.30 7.78 1.01
N LEU A 16 4.07 8.29 0.84
CA LEU A 16 2.87 7.48 0.67
C LEU A 16 2.45 7.50 -0.79
N LEU A 17 2.41 6.33 -1.43
CA LEU A 17 1.92 6.16 -2.79
C LEU A 17 0.47 5.65 -2.75
N ASP A 18 -0.46 6.42 -3.32
CA ASP A 18 -1.88 6.07 -3.42
C ASP A 18 -2.28 5.80 -4.88
N ALA A 19 -3.31 4.99 -5.06
CA ALA A 19 -3.88 4.69 -6.36
C ALA A 19 -4.64 5.92 -6.89
N HIS A 20 -4.19 6.45 -8.03
CA HIS A 20 -4.86 7.57 -8.68
C HIS A 20 -6.17 7.14 -9.34
N HIS A 21 -7.28 7.82 -9.03
CA HIS A 21 -8.51 7.79 -9.81
C HIS A 21 -8.77 9.16 -10.44
N ALA A 22 -9.22 9.20 -11.70
CA ALA A 22 -9.34 10.45 -12.47
C ALA A 22 -10.30 11.49 -11.85
N GLU A 23 -11.30 11.02 -11.10
CA GLU A 23 -12.36 11.88 -10.54
C GLU A 23 -12.46 11.83 -9.00
N LEU A 24 -11.79 10.87 -8.34
CA LEU A 24 -11.94 10.61 -6.91
C LEU A 24 -10.56 10.55 -6.25
N ARG A 25 -10.43 11.09 -5.04
CA ARG A 25 -9.20 11.03 -4.25
C ARG A 25 -9.34 9.94 -3.19
N GLY A 26 -8.54 8.87 -3.29
CA GLY A 26 -8.54 7.74 -2.35
C GLY A 26 -9.84 6.92 -2.35
N GLY A 27 -9.79 5.74 -1.72
CA GLY A 27 -10.99 4.95 -1.40
C GLY A 27 -11.74 4.27 -2.56
N THR A 28 -11.21 4.33 -3.79
CA THR A 28 -11.91 3.88 -5.02
C THR A 28 -11.89 2.38 -5.28
N GLY A 29 -11.09 1.62 -4.53
CA GLY A 29 -10.87 0.19 -4.76
C GLY A 29 -9.93 -0.13 -5.93
N LEU A 30 -9.38 0.88 -6.62
CA LEU A 30 -8.34 0.67 -7.62
C LEU A 30 -6.99 0.43 -6.94
N THR A 31 -6.22 -0.52 -7.45
CA THR A 31 -4.86 -0.80 -6.96
C THR A 31 -3.85 0.16 -7.56
N CYS A 32 -2.90 0.61 -6.74
CA CYS A 32 -1.74 1.35 -7.21
C CYS A 32 -0.97 0.53 -8.26
N ASP A 33 -0.29 1.19 -9.21
CA ASP A 33 0.66 0.49 -10.08
C ASP A 33 1.85 0.01 -9.24
N TRP A 34 1.83 -1.27 -8.86
CA TRP A 34 2.86 -1.87 -8.01
C TRP A 34 4.25 -1.85 -8.67
N SER A 35 4.34 -1.80 -9.99
CA SER A 35 5.63 -1.68 -10.69
C SER A 35 6.24 -0.31 -10.46
N ALA A 36 5.42 0.75 -10.56
CA ALA A 36 5.85 2.11 -10.26
C ALA A 36 6.18 2.29 -8.77
N ALA A 37 5.40 1.68 -7.87
CA ALA A 37 5.68 1.70 -6.44
C ALA A 37 7.00 1.01 -6.10
N ARG A 38 7.27 -0.17 -6.69
CA ARG A 38 8.54 -0.89 -6.53
C ARG A 38 9.72 -0.06 -7.03
N ALA A 39 9.57 0.59 -8.17
CA ALA A 39 10.60 1.46 -8.75
C ALA A 39 10.87 2.73 -7.90
N THR A 40 9.97 3.09 -6.97
CA THR A 40 10.13 4.26 -6.09
C THR A 40 10.99 3.96 -4.86
N LEU A 41 11.11 2.68 -4.45
CA LEU A 41 11.89 2.29 -3.26
C LEU A 41 13.32 2.89 -3.20
N PRO A 42 14.12 2.91 -4.27
CA PRO A 42 15.49 3.44 -4.21
C PRO A 42 15.56 4.96 -3.94
N PHE A 43 14.45 5.68 -4.16
CA PHE A 43 14.37 7.14 -4.06
C PHE A 43 13.63 7.60 -2.79
N ALA A 44 13.01 6.67 -2.06
CA ALA A 44 12.25 6.96 -0.86
C ALA A 44 12.99 6.45 0.38
N ARG A 45 13.14 7.30 1.39
CA ARG A 45 13.65 6.92 2.71
C ARG A 45 12.76 5.87 3.38
N PHE A 46 11.45 6.05 3.29
CA PHE A 46 10.42 5.15 3.79
C PHE A 46 9.23 5.20 2.84
N LEU A 47 8.67 4.05 2.51
CA LEU A 47 7.60 3.93 1.52
C LEU A 47 6.39 3.23 2.12
N LEU A 48 5.26 3.94 2.13
CA LEU A 48 3.94 3.43 2.47
C LEU A 48 3.17 3.18 1.17
N LEU A 49 2.71 1.94 0.98
CA LEU A 49 1.83 1.59 -0.13
C LEU A 49 0.37 1.70 0.30
N SER A 50 -0.41 2.52 -0.39
CA SER A 50 -1.85 2.66 -0.22
C SER A 50 -2.57 2.46 -1.56
N GLY A 51 -3.89 2.68 -1.56
CA GLY A 51 -4.71 2.63 -2.77
C GLY A 51 -5.27 1.26 -3.07
N GLY A 52 -6.55 1.07 -2.72
CA GLY A 52 -7.32 -0.14 -3.05
C GLY A 52 -6.83 -1.43 -2.37
N LEU A 53 -5.98 -1.34 -1.36
CA LEU A 53 -5.56 -2.50 -0.58
C LEU A 53 -6.73 -3.09 0.21
N ASN A 54 -6.79 -4.41 0.30
CA ASN A 54 -7.82 -5.19 0.98
C ASN A 54 -7.23 -6.55 1.42
N PRO A 55 -7.96 -7.35 2.22
CA PRO A 55 -7.44 -8.63 2.72
C PRO A 55 -7.06 -9.64 1.63
N GLN A 56 -7.59 -9.50 0.40
CA GLN A 56 -7.35 -10.42 -0.70
C GLN A 56 -6.09 -10.06 -1.51
N ASN A 57 -5.67 -8.79 -1.54
CA ASN A 57 -4.57 -8.34 -2.39
C ASN A 57 -3.34 -7.82 -1.62
N VAL A 58 -3.45 -7.54 -0.31
CA VAL A 58 -2.34 -6.95 0.47
C VAL A 58 -1.10 -7.85 0.49
N GLY A 59 -1.27 -9.17 0.51
CA GLY A 59 -0.16 -10.11 0.48
C GLY A 59 0.62 -10.04 -0.83
N ASP A 60 -0.08 -10.04 -1.96
CA ASP A 60 0.52 -9.91 -3.29
C ASP A 60 1.19 -8.53 -3.48
N ALA A 61 0.55 -7.47 -2.96
CA ALA A 61 1.09 -6.12 -3.00
C ALA A 61 2.42 -6.02 -2.23
N ILE A 62 2.48 -6.61 -1.03
CA ILE A 62 3.70 -6.67 -0.21
C ILE A 62 4.77 -7.51 -0.91
N ALA A 63 4.42 -8.67 -1.49
CA ALA A 63 5.35 -9.51 -2.24
C ALA A 63 5.94 -8.79 -3.47
N ALA A 64 5.13 -8.06 -4.22
CA ALA A 64 5.56 -7.34 -5.42
C ALA A 64 6.40 -6.10 -5.07
N VAL A 65 5.94 -5.29 -4.12
CA VAL A 65 6.52 -3.97 -3.84
C VAL A 65 7.59 -4.03 -2.76
N SER A 66 7.46 -4.91 -1.77
CA SER A 66 8.25 -4.91 -0.52
C SER A 66 8.30 -3.52 0.15
N PRO A 67 7.13 -2.89 0.42
CA PRO A 67 7.09 -1.57 1.03
C PRO A 67 7.46 -1.64 2.52
N HIS A 68 7.79 -0.49 3.12
CA HIS A 68 8.08 -0.42 4.55
C HIS A 68 6.81 -0.47 5.39
N ALA A 69 5.69 0.01 4.84
CA ALA A 69 4.37 -0.12 5.45
C ALA A 69 3.27 -0.20 4.38
N VAL A 70 2.11 -0.66 4.79
CA VAL A 70 0.87 -0.61 3.99
C VAL A 70 -0.18 0.22 4.72
N ASP A 71 -0.96 0.98 3.97
CA ASP A 71 -2.08 1.78 4.45
C ASP A 71 -3.39 1.28 3.82
N VAL A 72 -4.45 1.21 4.63
CA VAL A 72 -5.74 0.70 4.17
C VAL A 72 -6.88 1.55 4.73
N CYS A 73 -7.78 1.96 3.82
CA CYS A 73 -8.98 2.71 4.17
C CYS A 73 -10.25 1.92 3.82
N SER A 74 -10.76 2.02 2.60
CA SER A 74 -12.05 1.44 2.22
C SER A 74 -12.05 -0.08 2.05
N GLY A 75 -10.90 -0.72 1.80
CA GLY A 75 -10.81 -2.18 1.63
C GLY A 75 -11.07 -2.99 2.90
N VAL A 76 -11.26 -2.33 4.04
CA VAL A 76 -11.66 -2.94 5.33
C VAL A 76 -12.94 -2.31 5.90
N GLU A 77 -13.74 -1.66 5.06
CA GLU A 77 -15.02 -1.07 5.43
C GLU A 77 -16.19 -1.98 5.02
N SER A 78 -17.23 -2.06 5.86
CA SER A 78 -18.51 -2.70 5.51
C SER A 78 -19.46 -1.73 4.80
N ALA A 79 -19.31 -0.44 5.06
CA ALA A 79 -19.95 0.68 4.39
C ALA A 79 -19.02 1.90 4.48
N PRO A 80 -19.14 2.92 3.62
CA PRO A 80 -18.24 4.09 3.64
C PRO A 80 -18.09 4.70 5.04
N GLY A 81 -16.86 4.73 5.55
CA GLY A 81 -16.52 5.25 6.89
C GLY A 81 -16.84 4.31 8.06
N VAL A 82 -17.38 3.11 7.81
CA VAL A 82 -17.71 2.10 8.83
C VAL A 82 -16.77 0.90 8.67
N LYS A 83 -15.82 0.77 9.60
CA LYS A 83 -14.84 -0.32 9.60
C LYS A 83 -15.47 -1.67 9.95
N ASP A 84 -15.06 -2.72 9.24
CA ASP A 84 -15.37 -4.12 9.57
C ASP A 84 -14.19 -4.73 10.33
N TYR A 85 -14.38 -5.04 11.61
CA TYR A 85 -13.36 -5.66 12.46
C TYR A 85 -12.82 -6.97 11.89
N ARG A 86 -13.66 -7.81 11.29
CA ARG A 86 -13.21 -9.08 10.68
C ARG A 86 -12.38 -8.82 9.43
N ALA A 87 -12.68 -7.77 8.66
CA ALA A 87 -11.88 -7.39 7.51
C ALA A 87 -10.52 -6.85 7.95
N ILE A 88 -10.47 -6.04 9.02
CA ILE A 88 -9.21 -5.56 9.62
C ILE A 88 -8.35 -6.73 10.08
N GLU A 89 -8.91 -7.68 10.84
CA GLU A 89 -8.17 -8.87 11.31
C GLU A 89 -7.57 -9.66 10.15
N LYS A 90 -8.37 -9.91 9.09
CA LYS A 90 -7.89 -10.61 7.89
C LYS A 90 -6.81 -9.83 7.14
N PHE A 91 -6.94 -8.51 7.05
CA PHE A 91 -5.96 -7.64 6.42
C PHE A 91 -4.61 -7.73 7.14
N ILE A 92 -4.62 -7.58 8.47
CA ILE A 92 -3.40 -7.65 9.30
C ILE A 92 -2.77 -9.04 9.18
N ALA A 93 -3.57 -10.11 9.27
CA ALA A 93 -3.07 -11.48 9.14
C ALA A 93 -2.41 -11.73 7.78
N ALA A 94 -3.04 -11.29 6.68
CA ALA A 94 -2.48 -11.41 5.34
C ALA A 94 -1.18 -10.60 5.18
N ALA A 95 -1.15 -9.37 5.70
CA ALA A 95 0.04 -8.52 5.64
C ALA A 95 1.23 -9.12 6.41
N ARG A 96 1.00 -9.60 7.64
CA ARG A 96 2.02 -10.27 8.47
C ARG A 96 2.51 -11.57 7.86
N THR A 97 1.62 -12.34 7.25
CA THR A 97 2.01 -13.57 6.55
C THR A 97 2.96 -13.27 5.39
N ALA A 98 2.66 -12.22 4.60
CA ALA A 98 3.51 -11.81 3.49
C ALA A 98 4.86 -11.23 3.96
N GLU A 99 4.88 -10.48 5.05
CA GLU A 99 6.12 -9.97 5.68
C GLU A 99 7.08 -11.12 6.02
N LEU A 100 6.60 -12.16 6.72
CA LEU A 100 7.40 -13.33 7.09
C LEU A 100 7.93 -14.13 5.89
N LEU A 101 7.26 -14.06 4.73
CA LEU A 101 7.71 -14.73 3.52
C LEU A 101 8.85 -13.98 2.82
N ILE A 102 8.94 -12.66 3.01
CA ILE A 102 9.94 -11.80 2.36
C ILE A 102 11.13 -11.56 3.27
N ASP A 103 10.90 -11.48 4.58
CA ASP A 103 11.93 -11.40 5.60
C ASP A 103 11.68 -12.43 6.71
N PRO A 104 12.22 -13.66 6.57
CA PRO A 104 12.03 -14.72 7.56
C PRO A 104 12.67 -14.44 8.92
N ALA A 105 13.44 -13.36 9.05
CA ALA A 105 14.14 -12.97 10.27
C ALA A 105 13.46 -11.80 11.02
N ALA A 106 12.36 -11.26 10.49
CA ALA A 106 11.55 -10.19 11.08
C ALA A 106 10.65 -10.64 12.25
#